data_AF-A0A419DUJ5-F1
#
_entry.id   AF-A0A419DUJ5-F1
#
_cell.length_a   1.000
_cell.length_b   1.000
_cell.length_c   1.000
_cell.angle_alpha   90.00
_cell.angle_beta   90.00
_cell.angle_gamma   90.00
#
_symmetry.space_group_name_H-M   'P 1'
#
loop_
_entity.id
_entity.type
_entity.pdbx_description
1 polymer ?
#
loop_
_entity_poly.entity_id
_entity_poly.type
_entity_poly.pdbx_seq_one_letter_code
_entity_poly.pdbx_strand_id
1 'polypeptide(L)' 'MLSEVADIDYKYIQRIEGKNPPALKIDTIDRLARALKVKPAELLNF' A
#
# COMPACT_ATOMS: atom_id res chain seq x y z
N MET A 1 -4.01 7.64 10.67
CA MET A 1 -2.75 7.00 10.21
C MET A 1 -3.00 6.30 8.86
N LEU A 2 -2.01 6.11 7.98
CA LEU A 2 -2.24 5.45 6.66
C LEU A 2 -2.82 4.03 6.82
N SER A 3 -2.42 3.32 7.88
CA SER A 3 -2.94 2.01 8.28
C SER A 3 -4.44 2.02 8.56
N GLU A 4 -4.93 3.06 9.23
CA GLU A 4 -6.35 3.20 9.56
C GLU A 4 -7.18 3.57 8.33
N VAL A 5 -6.63 4.39 7.43
CA VAL A 5 -7.34 4.82 6.21
C VAL A 5 -7.35 3.71 5.16
N ALA A 6 -6.30 2.89 5.09
CA ALA A 6 -6.19 1.78 4.15
C ALA A 6 -6.79 0.47 4.70
N ASP A 7 -7.22 0.43 5.97
CA ASP A 7 -7.63 -0.80 6.68
C ASP A 7 -6.57 -1.90 6.54
N ILE A 8 -5.33 -1.53 6.83
CA ILE A 8 -4.14 -2.39 6.73
C ILE A 8 -3.38 -2.33 8.05
N ASP A 9 -2.94 -3.49 8.53
CA ASP A 9 -2.11 -3.60 9.74
C ASP A 9 -0.86 -2.70 9.64
N TYR A 10 -0.61 -1.92 10.70
CA TYR A 10 0.50 -0.97 10.74
C TYR A 10 1.87 -1.62 10.54
N LYS A 11 2.10 -2.83 11.08
CA LYS A 11 3.36 -3.56 10.87
C LYS A 11 3.50 -4.01 9.43
N TYR A 12 2.39 -4.28 8.74
CA TYR A 12 2.40 -4.60 7.33
C TYR A 12 2.74 -3.38 6.47
N ILE A 13 2.21 -2.19 6.79
CA ILE A 13 2.64 -0.94 6.13
C ILE A 13 4.14 -0.70 6.33
N GLN A 14 4.67 -0.83 7.55
CA GLN A 14 6.11 -0.69 7.79
C GLN A 14 6.96 -1.67 6.96
N ARG A 15 6.46 -2.87 6.69
CA ARG A 15 7.16 -3.84 5.83
C ARG A 15 7.14 -3.43 4.36
N ILE A 16 6.03 -2.86 3.89
CA ILE A 16 5.90 -2.32 2.53
C ILE A 16 6.85 -1.14 2.32
N GLU A 17 6.97 -0.26 3.32
CA GLU A 17 7.87 0.91 3.28
C GLU A 17 9.34 0.53 3.57
N GLY A 18 9.60 -0.71 3.98
CA GLY A 18 10.93 -1.22 4.26
C GLY A 18 11.76 -1.50 3.01
N LYS A 19 13.05 -1.79 3.20
CA LYS A 19 14.00 -2.07 2.10
C LYS A 19 13.70 -3.36 1.32
N ASN A 20 12.86 -4.24 1.85
CA ASN A 20 12.55 -5.53 1.24
C ASN A 20 11.06 -5.83 1.38
N PRO A 21 10.22 -5.13 0.60
CA PRO A 21 8.77 -5.29 0.69
C PRO A 21 8.35 -6.70 0.28
N PRO A 22 7.34 -7.28 0.96
CA PRO A 22 6.77 -8.54 0.53
C PRO A 22 6.10 -8.39 -0.84
N ALA A 23 5.93 -9.48 -1.57
CA ALA A 23 5.14 -9.49 -2.80
C ALA A 23 3.70 -9.03 -2.49
N LEU A 24 3.36 -7.83 -2.97
CA LEU A 24 2.06 -7.20 -2.77
C LEU A 24 1.02 -7.83 -3.69
N LYS A 25 -0.15 -8.15 -3.14
CA LYS A 25 -1.32 -8.55 -3.93
C LYS A 25 -1.93 -7.32 -4.61
N ILE A 26 -2.58 -7.54 -5.76
CA ILE A 26 -3.30 -6.48 -6.50
C ILE A 26 -4.34 -5.79 -5.60
N ASP A 27 -5.07 -6.56 -4.78
CA ASP A 27 -6.07 -6.01 -3.84
C ASP A 27 -5.47 -5.03 -2.84
N THR A 28 -4.24 -5.30 -2.35
CA THR A 28 -3.54 -4.40 -1.43
C THR A 28 -3.17 -3.10 -2.13
N ILE A 29 -2.71 -3.19 -3.37
CA ILE A 29 -2.37 -2.01 -4.18
C ILE A 29 -3.62 -1.16 -4.42
N ASP A 30 -4.77 -1.77 -4.71
CA ASP A 30 -6.05 -1.06 -4.88
C ASP A 30 -6.49 -0.35 -3.59
N ARG A 31 -6.37 -1.01 -2.42
CA ARG A 31 -6.68 -0.40 -1.12
C ARG A 31 -5.79 0.80 -0.82
N LEU A 32 -4.48 0.67 -1.05
CA LEU A 32 -3.52 1.76 -0.86
C LEU A 32 -3.81 2.93 -1.82
N ALA A 33 -4.10 2.64 -3.08
CA ALA A 33 -4.43 3.65 -4.09
C ALA A 33 -5.70 4.44 -3.69
N ARG A 34 -6.75 3.75 -3.23
CA ARG A 34 -7.98 4.39 -2.72
C ARG A 34 -7.71 5.25 -1.49
N ALA A 35 -6.93 4.75 -0.54
CA ALA A 35 -6.56 5.48 0.68
C ALA A 35 -5.78 6.76 0.36
N LEU A 36 -4.90 6.70 -0.63
CA LEU A 36 -4.07 7.81 -1.10
C LEU A 36 -4.76 8.71 -2.14
N LYS A 37 -5.97 8.33 -2.59
CA LYS A 37 -6.74 9.02 -3.65
C LYS A 37 -5.97 9.17 -4.97
N VAL A 38 -5.16 8.16 -5.29
CA VAL A 38 -4.34 8.06 -6.51
C VAL A 38 -4.79 6.86 -7.34
N LYS A 39 -4.31 6.76 -8.58
CA LYS A 39 -4.55 5.55 -9.38
C LYS A 39 -3.56 4.45 -8.98
N PRO A 40 -3.94 3.15 -8.99
CA PRO A 40 -3.01 2.05 -8.73
C PRO A 40 -1.74 2.10 -9.59
N ALA A 41 -1.86 2.54 -10.85
CA ALA A 41 -0.73 2.72 -11.76
C ALA A 41 0.29 3.76 -11.27
N GLU A 42 -0.14 4.80 -10.55
CA GLU A 42 0.77 5.84 -10.02
C GLU A 42 1.64 5.28 -8.89
N LEU A 43 1.21 4.21 -8.21
CA LEU A 43 2.00 3.46 -7.22
C LEU A 43 2.99 2.48 -7.86
N LEU A 44 2.80 2.17 -9.15
CA LEU A 44 3.59 1.18 -9.90
C LEU A 44 4.43 1.83 -11.01
N ASN A 45 4.72 3.13 -10.91
CA ASN A 45 5.61 3.78 -11.87
C ASN A 45 7.02 3.19 -11.73
N PHE A 46 7.48 2.53 -12.79
CA PHE A 46 8.84 2.01 -12.97
C PHE A 46 9.65 2.95 -13.86
#